data_AF-T1CCG3-F1
#
_entry.id   AF-T1CCG3-F1
#
_cell.length_a   1.000
_cell.length_b   1.000
_cell.length_c   1.000
_cell.angle_alpha   90.00
_cell.angle_beta   90.00
_cell.angle_gamma   90.00
#
_symmetry.space_group_name_H-M   'P 1'
#
loop_
_entity.id
_entity.type
_entity.pdbx_description
1 polymer ?
#
loop_
_entity_poly.entity_id
_entity_poly.type
_entity_poly.pdbx_seq_one_letter_code
_entity_poly.pdbx_strand_id
1 'polypeptide(L)'
;RAADPAQALALLLDGKISRPGVCNAIETLLVHADIAPRFLPAALTALAAHGVEVRGCARTRAHAHADTVRAASDDDYAAEFLDLILAVRVVDDLDAALAHIAQYGSDHTEVIATADAAAAERFVRGTRSAAVMVNASSRFNDGGELGLGA
;
A
#
# COMPACT_ATOMS: atom_id res chain seq x y z
N ARG A 1 -5.85 -2.90 -10.89
CA ARG A 1 -5.90 -2.32 -12.26
C ARG A 1 -6.89 -1.16 -12.42
N ALA A 2 -8.10 -1.22 -11.83
CA ALA A 2 -9.16 -0.22 -12.02
C ALA A 2 -9.11 0.95 -11.02
N ALA A 3 -7.96 1.23 -10.41
CA ALA A 3 -7.81 2.35 -9.48
C ALA A 3 -7.77 3.68 -10.25
N ASP A 4 -8.40 4.71 -9.69
CA ASP A 4 -8.11 6.09 -10.03
C ASP A 4 -6.70 6.45 -9.49
N PRO A 5 -5.73 6.81 -10.36
CA PRO A 5 -4.36 7.06 -9.91
C PRO A 5 -4.21 8.22 -8.93
N ALA A 6 -5.02 9.27 -9.06
CA ALA A 6 -4.93 10.45 -8.20
C ALA A 6 -5.45 10.13 -6.80
N GLN A 7 -6.59 9.44 -6.71
CA GLN A 7 -7.15 8.98 -5.44
C GLN A 7 -6.22 7.97 -4.77
N ALA A 8 -5.70 6.99 -5.52
CA ALA A 8 -4.77 6.00 -4.97
C ALA A 8 -3.48 6.65 -4.43
N LEU A 9 -2.98 7.69 -5.10
CA LEU A 9 -1.82 8.45 -4.63
C LEU A 9 -2.13 9.21 -3.33
N ALA A 10 -3.29 9.88 -3.26
CA ALA A 10 -3.69 10.57 -2.04
C ALA A 10 -3.81 9.62 -0.84
N LEU A 11 -4.42 8.45 -1.04
CA LEU A 11 -4.52 7.41 0.00
C LEU A 11 -3.15 6.88 0.44
N LEU A 12 -2.25 6.64 -0.51
CA LEU A 12 -0.89 6.19 -0.22
C LEU A 12 -0.12 7.21 0.63
N LEU A 13 -0.17 8.48 0.24
CA LEU A 13 0.55 9.54 0.93
C LEU A 13 -0.01 9.77 2.34
N ASP A 14 -1.34 9.82 2.48
CA ASP A 14 -1.97 9.93 3.80
C ASP A 14 -1.63 8.73 4.70
N GLY A 15 -1.73 7.51 4.15
CA GLY A 15 -1.47 6.28 4.88
C GLY A 15 -0.02 6.11 5.35
N LYS A 16 0.97 6.60 4.59
CA LYS A 16 2.40 6.48 4.98
C LYS A 16 2.93 7.70 5.75
N ILE A 17 2.58 8.91 5.33
CA ILE A 17 3.29 10.14 5.72
C ILE A 17 2.61 10.85 6.90
N SER A 18 1.29 10.71 7.08
CA SER A 18 0.54 11.48 8.09
C SER A 18 1.05 11.24 9.52
N ARG A 19 1.28 9.97 9.90
CA ARG A 19 1.92 9.54 11.14
C ARG A 19 2.63 8.20 10.89
N PRO A 20 3.92 8.19 10.52
CA PRO A 20 4.60 6.94 10.16
C PRO A 20 4.84 6.00 11.35
N GLY A 21 4.92 6.52 12.59
CA GLY A 21 5.24 5.74 13.80
C GLY A 21 4.06 5.07 14.50
N VAL A 22 2.96 4.78 13.79
CA VAL A 22 1.75 4.15 14.34
C VAL A 22 1.39 2.89 13.56
N CYS A 23 0.76 1.92 14.23
CA CYS A 23 0.54 0.56 13.71
C CYS A 23 -0.41 0.44 12.51
N ASN A 24 -1.14 1.51 12.14
CA ASN A 24 -2.01 1.52 10.95
C ASN A 24 -1.41 2.35 9.80
N ALA A 25 -0.13 2.76 9.90
CA ALA A 25 0.59 3.33 8.77
C ALA A 25 0.80 2.27 7.68
N ILE A 26 0.82 2.68 6.42
CA ILE A 26 1.08 1.75 5.31
C ILE A 26 2.56 1.35 5.33
N GLU A 27 2.84 0.05 5.37
CA GLU A 27 4.21 -0.49 5.33
C GLU A 27 4.55 -1.17 4.00
N THR A 28 3.54 -1.72 3.32
CA THR A 28 3.69 -2.34 2.00
C THR A 28 2.65 -1.80 1.02
N LEU A 29 3.10 -1.42 -0.19
CA LEU A 29 2.26 -1.06 -1.32
C LEU A 29 2.33 -2.15 -2.40
N LEU A 30 1.17 -2.72 -2.73
CA LEU A 30 1.02 -3.67 -3.83
C LEU A 30 0.38 -2.96 -5.04
N VAL A 31 1.05 -3.01 -6.18
CA VAL A 31 0.58 -2.37 -7.41
C VAL A 31 0.33 -3.41 -8.49
N HIS A 32 -0.87 -3.44 -9.04
CA HIS A 32 -1.20 -4.35 -10.13
C HIS A 32 -0.41 -3.99 -11.41
N ALA A 33 0.08 -5.01 -12.12
CA ALA A 33 0.91 -4.89 -13.32
C ALA A 33 0.36 -3.88 -14.36
N ASP A 34 -0.91 -4.00 -14.74
CA ASP A 34 -1.55 -3.14 -15.75
C ASP A 34 -1.57 -1.63 -15.41
N ILE A 35 -1.55 -1.28 -14.12
CA ILE A 35 -1.57 0.13 -13.68
C ILE A 35 -0.17 0.64 -13.33
N ALA A 36 0.80 -0.26 -13.10
CA ALA A 36 2.15 0.11 -12.70
C ALA A 36 2.80 1.18 -13.62
N PRO A 37 2.74 1.09 -14.97
CA PRO A 37 3.34 2.10 -15.85
C PRO A 37 2.75 3.51 -15.70
N ARG A 38 1.46 3.62 -15.33
CA ARG A 38 0.77 4.91 -15.19
C ARG A 38 0.76 5.47 -13.76
N PHE A 39 1.02 4.63 -12.76
CA PHE A 39 0.93 5.01 -11.35
C PHE A 39 2.28 5.09 -10.66
N LEU A 40 3.15 4.09 -10.83
CA LEU A 40 4.40 4.01 -10.08
C LEU A 40 5.34 5.20 -10.31
N PRO A 41 5.57 5.72 -11.53
CA PRO A 41 6.46 6.85 -11.70
C PRO A 41 6.06 8.06 -10.84
N ALA A 42 4.78 8.43 -10.86
CA ALA A 42 4.25 9.53 -10.07
C ALA A 42 4.29 9.23 -8.56
N ALA A 43 3.93 8.01 -8.15
CA ALA A 43 3.97 7.60 -6.74
C ALA A 43 5.38 7.61 -6.17
N LEU A 44 6.37 7.08 -6.90
CA LEU A 44 7.76 7.06 -6.47
C LEU A 44 8.35 8.47 -6.37
N THR A 45 8.03 9.36 -7.33
CA THR A 45 8.42 10.77 -7.24
C THR A 45 7.82 11.47 -6.03
N ALA A 46 6.53 11.25 -5.75
CA ALA A 46 5.87 11.85 -4.60
C ALA A 46 6.44 11.34 -3.27
N LEU A 47 6.61 10.01 -3.13
CA LEU A 47 7.22 9.40 -1.96
C LEU A 47 8.62 9.95 -1.68
N ALA A 48 9.46 10.05 -2.72
CA ALA A 48 10.81 10.62 -2.60
C ALA A 48 10.76 12.11 -2.19
N ALA A 49 9.83 12.90 -2.72
CA ALA A 49 9.66 14.30 -2.33
C ALA A 49 9.27 14.48 -0.84
N HIS A 50 8.65 13.45 -0.24
CA HIS A 50 8.33 13.40 1.18
C HIS A 50 9.38 12.67 2.04
N GLY A 51 10.54 12.31 1.45
CA GLY A 51 11.63 11.67 2.18
C GLY A 51 11.42 10.19 2.49
N VAL A 52 10.49 9.52 1.83
CA VAL A 52 10.24 8.09 2.02
C VAL A 52 11.32 7.25 1.33
N GLU A 53 12.02 6.40 2.09
CA GLU A 53 12.89 5.35 1.54
C GLU A 53 12.02 4.25 0.94
N VAL A 54 12.06 4.09 -0.38
CA VAL A 54 11.32 3.03 -1.06
C VAL A 54 12.22 1.83 -1.29
N ARG A 55 11.75 0.65 -0.87
CA ARG A 55 12.35 -0.65 -1.18
C ARG A 55 11.40 -1.41 -2.08
N GLY A 56 11.86 -1.93 -3.21
CA GLY A 56 10.96 -2.61 -4.14
C GLY A 56 11.60 -3.71 -4.97
N CYS A 57 10.73 -4.57 -5.50
CA CYS A 57 11.13 -5.63 -6.42
C CYS A 57 11.69 -5.07 -7.74
N ALA A 58 12.29 -5.94 -8.57
CA ALA A 58 12.84 -5.55 -9.87
C ALA A 58 11.82 -4.83 -10.78
N ARG A 59 10.55 -5.26 -10.77
CA ARG A 59 9.47 -4.62 -11.54
C ARG A 59 9.17 -3.21 -11.04
N THR A 60 9.16 -2.99 -9.73
CA THR A 60 9.02 -1.65 -9.14
C THR A 60 10.18 -0.75 -9.57
N ARG A 61 11.42 -1.26 -9.44
CA ARG A 61 12.65 -0.52 -9.77
C ARG A 61 12.71 -0.09 -11.24
N ALA A 62 12.14 -0.89 -12.14
CA ALA A 62 12.05 -0.55 -13.57
C ALA A 62 11.23 0.71 -13.86
N HIS A 63 10.43 1.20 -12.91
CA HIS A 63 9.63 2.43 -13.03
C HIS A 63 10.28 3.65 -12.35
N ALA A 64 11.42 3.49 -11.69
CA ALA A 64 12.13 4.60 -11.06
C ALA A 64 12.96 5.38 -12.07
N HIS A 65 12.98 6.72 -11.95
CA HIS A 65 13.77 7.59 -12.83
C HIS A 65 15.28 7.59 -12.50
N ALA A 66 15.71 6.92 -11.41
CA ALA A 66 17.09 6.76 -10.96
C ALA A 66 17.18 5.57 -9.96
N ASP A 67 18.36 5.32 -9.37
CA ASP A 67 18.56 4.35 -8.26
C ASP A 67 17.95 4.82 -6.92
N THR A 68 16.80 5.51 -6.96
CA THR A 68 16.07 5.99 -5.78
C THR A 68 15.29 4.89 -5.06
N VAL A 69 15.14 3.72 -5.68
CA VAL A 69 14.45 2.56 -5.11
C VAL A 69 15.45 1.44 -4.82
N ARG A 70 15.59 1.12 -3.53
CA ARG A 70 16.41 -0.01 -3.06
C ARG A 70 15.76 -1.34 -3.42
N ALA A 71 16.55 -2.41 -3.50
CA ALA A 71 15.99 -3.75 -3.65
C ALA A 71 15.31 -4.18 -2.35
N ALA A 72 14.07 -4.63 -2.44
CA ALA A 72 13.37 -5.24 -1.30
C ALA A 72 13.73 -6.73 -1.17
N SER A 73 13.94 -7.19 0.08
CA SER A 73 13.99 -8.60 0.46
C SER A 73 12.61 -9.10 0.92
N ASP A 74 12.52 -10.39 1.26
CA ASP A 74 11.30 -10.93 1.89
C ASP A 74 11.10 -10.40 3.32
N ASP A 75 12.19 -10.07 4.03
CA ASP A 75 12.12 -9.44 5.35
C ASP A 75 11.51 -8.04 5.27
N ASP A 76 11.75 -7.29 4.19
CA ASP A 76 11.14 -5.97 3.99
C ASP A 76 9.62 -6.05 3.84
N TYR A 77 9.09 -7.11 3.23
CA TYR A 77 7.63 -7.28 3.10
C TYR A 77 6.98 -7.72 4.42
N ALA A 78 7.73 -8.38 5.30
CA ALA A 78 7.28 -8.78 6.63
C ALA A 78 7.46 -7.68 7.71
N ALA A 79 8.15 -6.58 7.38
CA ALA A 79 8.56 -5.58 8.35
C ALA A 79 7.46 -4.57 8.66
N GLU A 80 7.34 -4.23 9.95
CA GLU A 80 6.68 -3.01 10.42
C GLU A 80 7.78 -1.96 10.66
N PHE A 81 7.91 -1.00 9.75
CA PHE A 81 9.03 -0.05 9.78
C PHE A 81 8.84 1.06 10.82
N LEU A 82 7.59 1.51 11.03
CA LEU A 82 7.26 2.63 11.92
C LEU A 82 8.04 3.93 11.60
N ASP A 83 8.45 4.07 10.34
CA ASP A 83 9.27 5.16 9.83
C ASP A 83 8.85 5.50 8.38
N LEU A 84 9.47 6.51 7.78
CA LEU A 84 9.34 6.85 6.36
C LEU A 84 10.09 5.85 5.47
N ILE A 85 9.75 4.57 5.63
CA ILE A 85 10.20 3.45 4.80
C ILE A 85 8.94 2.75 4.27
N LEU A 86 8.98 2.33 3.00
CA LEU A 86 7.86 1.64 2.36
C LEU A 86 8.37 0.54 1.42
N ALA A 87 7.88 -0.69 1.62
CA ALA A 87 8.09 -1.78 0.68
C ALA A 87 7.08 -1.69 -0.48
N VAL A 88 7.51 -1.92 -1.72
CA VAL A 88 6.66 -1.78 -2.92
C VAL A 88 6.85 -2.96 -3.87
N ARG A 89 5.77 -3.67 -4.16
CA ARG A 89 5.79 -4.83 -5.07
C ARG A 89 4.77 -4.68 -6.18
N VAL A 90 5.18 -5.01 -7.41
CA VAL A 90 4.25 -5.19 -8.52
C VAL A 90 3.73 -6.63 -8.52
N VAL A 91 2.40 -6.78 -8.52
CA VAL A 91 1.68 -8.06 -8.54
C VAL A 91 0.89 -8.20 -9.84
N ASP A 92 0.67 -9.43 -10.29
CA ASP A 92 0.02 -9.69 -11.58
C ASP A 92 -1.50 -9.50 -11.52
N ASP A 93 -2.12 -9.84 -10.40
CA ASP A 93 -3.56 -9.79 -10.20
C ASP A 93 -3.95 -9.63 -8.72
N LEU A 94 -5.26 -9.69 -8.46
CA LEU A 94 -5.82 -9.60 -7.11
C LEU A 94 -5.47 -10.83 -6.25
N ASP A 95 -5.39 -12.01 -6.85
CA ASP A 95 -5.11 -13.25 -6.10
C ASP A 95 -3.65 -13.25 -5.60
N ALA A 96 -2.71 -12.76 -6.40
CA ALA A 96 -1.34 -12.51 -5.98
C ALA A 96 -1.25 -11.43 -4.88
N ALA A 97 -2.09 -10.40 -4.92
CA ALA A 97 -2.14 -9.39 -3.86
C ALA A 97 -2.64 -10.00 -2.54
N LEU A 98 -3.73 -10.77 -2.59
CA LEU A 98 -4.29 -11.45 -1.42
C LEU A 98 -3.33 -12.50 -0.85
N ALA A 99 -2.63 -13.25 -1.70
CA ALA A 99 -1.62 -14.20 -1.27
C ALA A 99 -0.45 -13.50 -0.57
N HIS A 100 -0.02 -12.35 -1.06
CA HIS A 100 1.01 -11.54 -0.41
C HIS A 100 0.56 -11.06 0.98
N ILE A 101 -0.65 -10.50 1.08
CA ILE A 101 -1.22 -10.07 2.36
C ILE A 101 -1.36 -11.25 3.32
N ALA A 102 -1.84 -12.40 2.86
CA ALA A 102 -1.98 -13.59 3.70
C ALA A 102 -0.63 -14.12 4.23
N GLN A 103 0.45 -13.91 3.47
CA GLN A 103 1.80 -14.35 3.85
C GLN A 103 2.50 -13.38 4.81
N TYR A 104 2.37 -12.07 4.58
CA TYR A 104 3.19 -11.05 5.25
C TYR A 104 2.39 -10.08 6.14
N GLY A 105 1.08 -10.01 5.98
CA GLY A 105 0.22 -9.10 6.74
C GLY A 105 0.11 -9.49 8.22
N SER A 106 -0.14 -8.48 9.06
CA SER A 106 -0.33 -8.61 10.51
C SER A 106 -1.80 -8.75 10.92
N ASP A 107 -2.71 -8.86 9.96
CA ASP A 107 -4.16 -8.84 10.15
C ASP A 107 -4.70 -7.56 10.83
N HIS A 108 -3.97 -6.43 10.76
CA HIS A 108 -4.39 -5.15 11.38
C HIS A 108 -5.33 -4.32 10.47
N THR A 109 -4.79 -3.68 9.43
CA THR A 109 -5.56 -2.85 8.48
C THR A 109 -5.12 -3.13 7.05
N GLU A 110 -6.07 -3.40 6.16
CA GLU A 110 -5.79 -3.57 4.73
C GLU A 110 -6.65 -2.64 3.88
N VAL A 111 -6.07 -2.09 2.81
CA VAL A 111 -6.74 -1.11 1.95
C VAL A 111 -6.62 -1.51 0.49
N ILE A 112 -7.73 -1.46 -0.24
CA ILE A 112 -7.74 -1.53 -1.71
C ILE A 112 -8.22 -0.21 -2.31
N ALA A 113 -7.45 0.31 -3.28
CA ALA A 113 -7.89 1.39 -4.16
C ALA A 113 -8.39 0.79 -5.49
N THR A 114 -9.69 0.91 -5.79
CA THR A 114 -10.30 0.35 -7.02
C THR A 114 -11.67 0.96 -7.32
N ALA A 115 -11.99 1.15 -8.60
CA ALA A 115 -13.36 1.42 -9.06
C ALA A 115 -14.12 0.15 -9.50
N ASP A 116 -13.45 -1.00 -9.51
CA ASP A 116 -14.07 -2.31 -9.79
C ASP A 116 -14.73 -2.86 -8.52
N ALA A 117 -16.06 -2.85 -8.49
CA ALA A 117 -16.86 -3.32 -7.35
C ALA A 117 -16.65 -4.81 -7.06
N ALA A 118 -16.45 -5.65 -8.08
CA ALA A 118 -16.22 -7.08 -7.87
C ALA A 118 -14.84 -7.33 -7.26
N ALA A 119 -13.83 -6.54 -7.67
CA ALA A 119 -12.51 -6.59 -7.05
C ALA A 119 -12.55 -6.11 -5.59
N ALA A 120 -13.31 -5.05 -5.29
CA ALA A 120 -13.50 -4.55 -3.94
C ALA A 120 -14.16 -5.61 -3.03
N GLU A 121 -15.26 -6.22 -3.46
CA GLU A 121 -15.94 -7.26 -2.68
C GLU A 121 -15.04 -8.48 -2.45
N ARG A 122 -14.33 -8.94 -3.49
CA ARG A 122 -13.38 -10.05 -3.36
C ARG A 122 -12.25 -9.74 -2.40
N PHE A 123 -11.72 -8.51 -2.43
CA PHE A 123 -10.68 -8.10 -1.49
C PHE A 123 -11.19 -8.14 -0.06
N VAL A 124 -12.34 -7.49 0.21
CA VAL A 124 -12.99 -7.47 1.54
C VAL A 124 -13.23 -8.88 2.08
N ARG A 125 -13.70 -9.81 1.24
CA ARG A 125 -13.92 -11.21 1.64
C ARG A 125 -12.64 -12.04 1.73
N GLY A 126 -11.57 -11.62 1.07
CA GLY A 126 -10.31 -12.37 0.96
C GLY A 126 -9.28 -12.02 2.03
N THR A 127 -9.42 -10.88 2.69
CA THR A 127 -8.57 -10.44 3.82
C THR A 127 -9.24 -10.72 5.16
N ARG A 128 -8.44 -11.13 6.16
CA ARG A 128 -8.91 -11.46 7.52
C ARG A 128 -8.58 -10.38 8.56
N SER A 129 -8.27 -9.18 8.11
CA SER A 129 -7.77 -8.10 8.96
C SER A 129 -8.87 -7.45 9.80
N ALA A 130 -8.49 -6.89 10.95
CA ALA A 130 -9.41 -6.22 11.87
C ALA A 130 -10.19 -5.08 11.20
N ALA A 131 -9.55 -4.35 10.28
CA ALA A 131 -10.23 -3.43 9.38
C ALA A 131 -9.82 -3.68 7.92
N VAL A 132 -10.81 -3.73 7.03
CA VAL A 132 -10.60 -3.77 5.59
C VAL A 132 -11.33 -2.61 4.95
N MET A 133 -10.61 -1.82 4.17
CA MET A 133 -11.12 -0.57 3.62
C MET A 133 -11.05 -0.57 2.09
N VAL A 134 -12.04 0.07 1.48
CA VAL A 134 -12.09 0.30 0.03
C VAL A 134 -12.08 1.80 -0.18
N ASN A 135 -11.06 2.29 -0.89
CA ASN A 135 -10.93 3.71 -1.24
C ASN A 135 -10.93 4.67 -0.03
N ALA A 136 -10.45 4.21 1.13
CA ALA A 136 -10.30 4.99 2.36
C ALA A 136 -8.94 4.73 2.99
N SER A 137 -8.40 5.73 3.70
CA SER A 137 -7.05 5.64 4.26
C SER A 137 -6.99 4.66 5.42
N SER A 138 -5.91 3.88 5.52
CA SER A 138 -5.67 2.96 6.64
C SER A 138 -5.68 3.66 8.01
N ARG A 139 -5.42 4.96 8.02
CA ARG A 139 -5.41 5.83 9.20
C ARG A 139 -6.77 5.97 9.87
N PHE A 140 -7.86 5.67 9.16
CA PHE A 140 -9.22 5.64 9.73
C PHE A 140 -9.42 4.49 10.74
N ASN A 141 -8.52 3.50 10.82
CA ASN A 141 -8.61 2.45 11.82
C ASN A 141 -8.09 2.97 13.17
N ASP A 142 -8.88 3.85 13.78
CA ASP A 142 -8.63 4.53 15.05
C ASP A 142 -9.96 4.65 15.82
N GLY A 143 -9.93 4.47 17.15
CA GLY A 143 -11.15 4.47 17.96
C GLY A 143 -11.93 5.80 17.89
N GLY A 144 -11.22 6.93 17.80
CA GLY A 144 -11.84 8.25 17.69
C GLY A 144 -12.52 8.43 16.34
N GLU A 145 -11.84 8.04 15.26
CA GLU A 145 -12.37 8.10 13.89
C GLU A 145 -13.57 7.15 13.69
N LEU A 146 -13.59 6.01 14.38
CA LEU A 146 -14.70 5.05 14.35
C LEU A 146 -15.85 5.41 15.31
N GLY A 147 -15.75 6.52 16.06
CA GLY A 147 -16.77 6.94 17.02
C GLY A 147 -16.90 6.06 18.26
N LEU A 148 -15.83 5.32 18.60
CA LEU A 148 -15.74 4.43 19.76
C LEU A 148 -15.06 5.09 20.98
N GLY A 149 -14.61 6.34 20.83
CA GLY A 149 -13.93 7.11 21.88
C GLY A 149 -12.41 7.17 21.68
N ALA A 150 -11.72 7.94 22.54
CA ALA A 150 -10.27 8.13 22.53
C ALA A 150 -9.63 7.55 23.80
#